data_AF-A0A957RHU4-F1
#
_entry.id   AF-A0A957RHU4-F1
#
_cell.length_a   1.000
_cell.length_b   1.000
_cell.length_c   1.000
_cell.angle_alpha   90.00
_cell.angle_beta   90.00
_cell.angle_gamma   90.00
#
_symmetry.space_group_name_H-M   'P 1'
#
loop_
_entity.id
_entity.type
_entity.pdbx_description
1 polymer ?
#
loop_
_entity_poly.entity_id
_entity_poly.type
_entity_poly.pdbx_seq_one_letter_code
_entity_poly.pdbx_strand_id
1 'polypeptide(L)'
;AQIRDLYAETYAGEPFIHLLPAGQQATLRHTVHTNRCAISITPDDPGDSACRDFIIVATEDNLLKGASGQAMQCLNLAFGLDETAGLL
;
A
#
# COMPACT_ATOMS: atom_id res chain seq x y z
N ALA A 1 -17.76 -3.56 3.47
CA ALA A 1 -17.59 -2.31 2.70
C ALA A 1 -16.75 -1.29 3.47
N GLN A 2 -17.14 -0.92 4.68
CA GLN A 2 -16.53 0.19 5.46
C GLN A 2 -14.99 0.19 5.58
N ILE A 3 -14.33 -0.96 5.83
CA ILE A 3 -12.86 -0.98 6.02
C ILE A 3 -12.10 -0.61 4.76
N ARG A 4 -12.49 -1.12 3.59
CA ARG A 4 -11.78 -0.82 2.35
C ARG A 4 -11.94 0.65 1.98
N ASP A 5 -13.12 1.21 2.21
CA ASP A 5 -13.39 2.63 1.95
C ASP A 5 -12.55 3.51 2.88
N LEU A 6 -12.40 3.13 4.16
CA LEU A 6 -11.51 3.81 5.10
C LEU A 6 -10.05 3.81 4.63
N TYR A 7 -9.54 2.68 4.14
CA TYR A 7 -8.18 2.61 3.57
C TYR A 7 -8.05 3.47 2.30
N ALA A 8 -9.07 3.46 1.45
CA ALA A 8 -9.09 4.26 0.22
C ALA A 8 -9.08 5.77 0.52
N GLU A 9 -9.83 6.19 1.55
CA GLU A 9 -9.82 7.57 2.04
C GLU A 9 -8.49 7.93 2.72
N THR A 10 -8.00 7.06 3.60
CA THR A 10 -6.77 7.30 4.37
C THR A 10 -5.55 7.47 3.48
N TYR A 11 -5.43 6.64 2.44
CA TYR A 11 -4.31 6.68 1.50
C TYR A 11 -4.65 7.43 0.20
N ALA A 12 -5.72 8.23 0.21
CA ALA A 12 -6.09 9.05 -0.94
C ALA A 12 -4.97 10.05 -1.24
N GLY A 13 -4.38 9.94 -2.43
CA GLY A 13 -3.30 10.82 -2.88
C GLY A 13 -1.90 10.39 -2.45
N GLU A 14 -1.76 9.30 -1.69
CA GLU A 14 -0.44 8.77 -1.30
C GLU A 14 0.25 8.09 -2.50
N PRO A 15 1.36 8.65 -3.03
CA PRO A 15 1.91 8.27 -4.34
C PRO A 15 2.52 6.86 -4.36
N PHE A 16 2.88 6.33 -3.18
CA PHE A 16 3.51 5.03 -3.04
C PHE A 16 2.56 3.93 -2.55
N ILE A 17 1.30 4.26 -2.23
CA ILE A 17 0.33 3.27 -1.76
C ILE A 17 -0.56 2.81 -2.92
N HIS A 18 -0.61 1.51 -3.14
CA HIS A 18 -1.50 0.89 -4.11
C HIS A 18 -2.52 0.00 -3.40
N LEU A 19 -3.66 0.58 -3.03
CA LEU A 19 -4.80 -0.19 -2.55
C LEU A 19 -5.48 -0.90 -3.72
N LEU A 20 -5.38 -2.23 -3.75
CA LEU A 20 -5.91 -3.02 -4.86
C LEU A 20 -7.45 -2.96 -4.94
N PRO A 21 -8.02 -3.18 -6.14
CA PRO A 21 -9.45 -3.40 -6.29
C PRO A 21 -9.95 -4.56 -5.42
N ALA A 22 -11.20 -4.49 -4.97
CA ALA A 22 -11.81 -5.56 -4.20
C ALA A 22 -11.77 -6.90 -4.96
N GLY A 23 -11.45 -7.98 -4.26
CA GLY A 23 -11.29 -9.33 -4.84
C GLY A 23 -9.90 -9.64 -5.40
N GLN A 24 -8.98 -8.68 -5.45
CA GLN A 24 -7.59 -8.93 -5.79
C GLN A 24 -6.72 -9.17 -4.55
N GLN A 25 -5.61 -9.88 -4.73
CA GLN A 25 -4.64 -10.17 -3.67
C GLN A 25 -3.30 -9.51 -3.94
N ALA A 26 -2.77 -8.83 -2.93
CA ALA A 26 -1.43 -8.27 -2.96
C ALA A 26 -0.40 -9.41 -2.99
N THR A 27 0.61 -9.23 -3.83
CA THR A 27 1.72 -10.17 -4.01
C THR A 27 2.97 -9.38 -4.32
N LEU A 28 4.15 -9.97 -4.09
CA LEU A 28 5.45 -9.33 -4.35
C LEU A 28 5.63 -8.81 -5.78
N ARG A 29 4.90 -9.37 -6.76
CA ARG A 29 4.92 -8.87 -8.15
C ARG A 29 4.51 -7.40 -8.26
N HIS A 30 3.67 -6.92 -7.35
CA HIS A 30 3.19 -5.54 -7.36
C HIS A 30 4.25 -4.54 -6.89
N THR A 31 5.28 -5.00 -6.16
CA THR A 31 6.18 -4.11 -5.41
C THR A 31 7.66 -4.34 -5.66
N VAL A 32 8.07 -5.51 -6.16
CA VAL A 32 9.48 -5.82 -6.48
C VAL A 32 10.12 -4.71 -7.30
N HIS A 33 11.30 -4.27 -6.85
CA HIS A 33 12.09 -3.20 -7.46
C HIS A 33 11.35 -1.85 -7.59
N THR A 34 10.39 -1.58 -6.70
CA THR A 34 9.71 -0.28 -6.62
C THR A 34 9.73 0.27 -5.19
N ASN A 35 9.45 1.57 -5.04
CA ASN A 35 9.18 2.16 -3.72
C ASN A 35 7.70 2.06 -3.31
N ARG A 36 6.90 1.20 -3.95
CA ARG A 36 5.47 1.05 -3.67
C ARG A 36 5.19 0.05 -2.55
N CYS A 37 4.08 0.25 -1.85
CA CYS A 37 3.43 -0.73 -0.99
C CYS A 37 2.05 -1.06 -1.57
N ALA A 38 1.80 -2.34 -1.86
CA ALA A 38 0.51 -2.81 -2.36
C ALA A 38 -0.27 -3.49 -1.25
N ILE A 39 -1.55 -3.10 -1.10
CA ILE A 39 -2.43 -3.55 -0.01
C ILE A 39 -3.67 -4.20 -0.61
N SER A 40 -4.03 -5.40 -0.12
CA SER A 40 -5.35 -6.02 -0.35
C SER A 40 -6.06 -6.27 0.97
N ILE A 41 -7.39 -6.17 0.93
CA ILE A 41 -8.27 -6.36 2.08
C ILE A 41 -9.36 -7.33 1.66
N THR A 42 -9.48 -8.45 2.36
CA THR A 42 -10.44 -9.51 2.06
C THR A 42 -11.19 -9.87 3.32
N PRO A 43 -12.54 -9.89 3.34
CA PRO A 43 -13.29 -10.50 4.43
C PRO A 43 -12.88 -11.97 4.57
N ASP A 44 -12.80 -12.48 5.80
CA ASP A 44 -12.47 -13.89 6.04
C ASP A 44 -13.50 -14.83 5.38
N ASP A 45 -14.79 -14.45 5.46
CA ASP A 45 -15.88 -15.05 4.69
C ASP A 45 -16.54 -14.01 3.76
N PRO A 46 -16.21 -13.99 2.45
CA PRO A 46 -16.81 -13.07 1.50
C PRO A 46 -18.31 -13.28 1.25
N GLY A 47 -18.85 -14.45 1.61
CA GLY A 47 -20.27 -14.77 1.46
C GLY A 47 -21.14 -14.25 2.61
N ASP A 48 -20.53 -13.94 3.75
CA ASP A 48 -21.23 -13.43 4.92
C ASP A 48 -21.22 -11.89 4.99
N SER A 49 -22.39 -11.29 4.76
CA SER A 49 -22.59 -9.84 4.90
C SER A 49 -22.39 -9.29 6.32
N ALA A 50 -22.44 -10.16 7.34
CA ALA A 50 -22.22 -9.82 8.74
C ALA A 50 -20.75 -10.04 9.18
N CYS A 51 -19.89 -10.57 8.30
CA CYS A 51 -18.48 -10.85 8.59
C CYS A 51 -17.80 -9.62 9.22
N ARG A 52 -17.09 -9.85 10.33
CA ARG A 52 -16.37 -8.83 11.08
C ARG A 52 -14.85 -8.98 11.00
N ASP A 53 -14.37 -10.13 10.56
CA ASP A 53 -12.95 -10.44 10.46
C ASP A 53 -12.45 -10.23 9.04
N PHE A 54 -11.26 -9.65 8.92
CA PHE A 54 -10.65 -9.30 7.64
C PHE A 54 -9.19 -9.71 7.61
N ILE A 55 -8.76 -10.24 6.48
CA ILE A 55 -7.37 -10.51 6.17
C ILE A 55 -6.84 -9.33 5.36
N ILE A 56 -5.81 -8.68 5.91
CA ILE A 56 -5.10 -7.59 5.25
C ILE A 56 -3.71 -8.08 4.88
N VAL A 57 -3.36 -7.97 3.60
CA VAL A 57 -2.04 -8.30 3.09
C VAL A 57 -1.41 -7.02 2.57
N ALA A 58 -0.25 -6.66 3.13
CA ALA A 58 0.60 -5.60 2.63
C ALA A 58 1.89 -6.22 2.08
N THR A 59 2.30 -5.77 0.90
CA THR A 59 3.53 -6.20 0.25
C THR A 59 4.36 -4.97 -0.10
N GLU A 60 5.66 -5.08 0.03
CA GLU A 60 6.64 -4.06 -0.32
C GLU A 60 7.94 -4.74 -0.77
N ASP A 61 8.83 -4.00 -1.43
CA ASP A 61 10.22 -4.44 -1.60
C ASP A 61 11.00 -4.08 -0.34
N ASN A 62 11.58 -5.08 0.34
CA ASN A 62 12.23 -4.89 1.63
C ASN A 62 13.54 -4.10 1.55
N LEU A 63 14.17 -4.00 0.38
CA LEU A 63 15.39 -3.22 0.18
C LEU A 63 15.07 -1.77 -0.24
N LEU A 64 13.92 -1.55 -0.89
CA LEU A 64 13.46 -0.23 -1.30
C LEU A 64 12.48 0.37 -0.30
N LYS A 65 11.18 0.15 -0.47
CA LYS A 65 10.16 0.74 0.42
C LYS A 65 10.34 0.31 1.87
N GLY A 66 10.84 -0.91 2.12
CA GLY A 66 11.20 -1.36 3.46
C GLY A 66 12.51 -0.79 4.02
N ALA A 67 13.33 -0.12 3.21
CA ALA A 67 14.62 0.44 3.64
C ALA A 67 15.05 1.69 2.83
N SER A 68 15.90 1.53 1.81
CA SER A 68 16.63 2.63 1.18
C SER A 68 15.74 3.60 0.39
N GLY A 69 14.70 3.10 -0.27
CA GLY A 69 13.73 3.91 -0.99
C GLY A 69 12.92 4.79 -0.04
N GLN A 70 12.51 4.25 1.11
CA GLN A 70 11.82 5.04 2.14
C GLN A 70 12.74 6.04 2.82
N ALA A 71 14.03 5.71 3.01
CA ALA A 71 15.01 6.68 3.49
C ALA A 71 15.15 7.87 2.52
N MET A 72 15.18 7.61 1.21
CA MET A 72 15.18 8.66 0.18
C MET A 72 13.87 9.46 0.16
N GLN A 73 12.71 8.81 0.34
CA GLN A 73 11.41 9.50 0.45
C GLN A 73 11.41 10.49 1.64
N CYS A 74 11.89 10.05 2.80
CA CYS A 74 12.04 10.92 3.98
C CYS A 74 13.04 12.06 3.74
N LEU A 75 14.16 11.78 3.04
CA LEU A 75 15.15 12.79 2.69
C LEU A 75 14.55 13.83 1.74
N ASN A 76 13.81 13.43 0.72
CA ASN A 76 13.14 14.35 -0.20
C ASN A 76 12.28 15.35 0.58
N LEU A 77 11.42 14.85 1.49
CA LEU A 77 10.58 15.69 2.34
C LEU A 77 11.42 16.61 3.26
N ALA A 78 12.46 16.09 3.91
CA ALA A 78 13.29 16.86 4.83
C ALA A 78 14.04 18.02 4.15
N PHE A 79 14.35 17.89 2.85
CA PHE A 79 15.02 18.91 2.05
C PHE A 79 14.06 19.74 1.19
N GLY A 80 12.74 19.55 1.34
CA GLY A 80 11.73 20.30 0.58
C GLY A 80 11.69 19.96 -0.91
N LEU A 81 12.14 18.75 -1.28
CA LEU A 81 12.04 18.21 -2.64
C LEU A 81 10.68 17.52 -2.84
N ASP A 82 10.35 17.23 -4.10
CA ASP A 82 9.21 16.37 -4.42
C ASP A 82 9.41 14.99 -3.77
N GLU A 83 8.42 14.53 -3.01
CA GLU A 83 8.48 13.26 -2.30
C GLU A 83 8.82 12.08 -3.23
N THR A 84 8.36 12.13 -4.48
CA THR A 84 8.53 11.08 -5.49
C THR A 84 9.83 11.18 -6.28
N ALA A 85 10.65 12.21 -6.05
CA ALA A 85 11.88 12.44 -6.78
C ALA A 85 12.83 11.23 -6.67
N GLY A 86 13.09 10.58 -7.82
CA GLY A 86 13.99 9.44 -7.95
C GLY A 86 13.42 8.09 -7.49
N LEU A 87 12.10 7.96 -7.30
CA LEU A 87 11.48 6.81 -6.63
C LEU A 87 10.30 6.14 -7.39
N LEU A 88 9.94 6.59 -8.60
CA LEU A 88 8.82 6.05 -9.40
C LEU A 88 9.20 4.97 -10.40
#